data_AF-A0A257GVI4-F1
#
_entry.id   AF-A0A257GVI4-F1
#
_cell.length_a   1.000
_cell.length_b   1.000
_cell.length_c   1.000
_cell.angle_alpha   90.00
_cell.angle_beta   90.00
_cell.angle_gamma   90.00
#
_symmetry.space_group_name_H-M   'P 1'
#
loop_
_entity.id
_entity.type
_entity.pdbx_description
1 polymer ?
#
loop_
_entity_poly.entity_id
_entity_poly.type
_entity_poly.pdbx_seq_one_letter_code
_entity_poly.pdbx_strand_id
1 'polypeptide(L)'
;MGSYAANRFRPQDELIDVAAINEFALSLGPVAINRAFANWVSFNRYKQSLLQSAIELIQVFPPGANAKNGADIKLCLDAMDDMARFPHISTIIVVGGDS
;
A
#
# COMPACT_ATOMS: atom_id res chain seq x y z
N MET A 1 13.32 -24.70 -6.37
CA MET A 1 13.74 -23.72 -5.35
C MET A 1 13.47 -22.33 -5.90
N GLY A 2 12.43 -21.67 -5.38
CA GLY A 2 11.79 -20.52 -6.05
C GLY A 2 12.63 -19.25 -6.12
N SER A 3 12.59 -18.62 -7.29
CA SER A 3 13.19 -17.32 -7.66
C SER A 3 12.88 -16.15 -6.73
N TYR A 4 11.92 -16.30 -5.80
CA TYR A 4 11.52 -15.26 -4.84
C TYR A 4 12.56 -14.97 -3.75
N ALA A 5 13.43 -15.93 -3.41
CA ALA A 5 14.43 -15.74 -2.36
C ALA A 5 15.60 -14.82 -2.79
N ALA A 6 15.92 -14.81 -4.09
CA ALA A 6 17.08 -14.09 -4.62
C ALA A 6 16.84 -12.58 -4.78
N ASN A 7 15.59 -12.11 -4.76
CA ASN A 7 15.23 -10.75 -5.17
C ASN A 7 14.75 -9.83 -4.04
N ARG A 8 14.86 -10.27 -2.77
CA ARG A 8 14.26 -9.56 -1.61
C ARG A 8 14.89 -8.20 -1.31
N PHE A 9 16.09 -7.96 -1.82
CA PHE A 9 16.87 -6.74 -1.60
C PHE A 9 17.23 -6.01 -2.90
N ARG A 10 16.78 -6.50 -4.07
CA ARG A 10 17.00 -5.78 -5.31
C ARG A 10 16.08 -4.56 -5.30
N PRO A 11 16.62 -3.34 -5.44
CA PRO A 11 15.78 -2.17 -5.60
C PRO A 11 14.90 -2.38 -6.83
N GLN A 12 13.58 -2.40 -6.64
CA GLN A 12 12.61 -2.39 -7.74
C GLN A 12 12.62 -1.01 -8.38
N ASP A 13 12.55 -0.95 -9.71
CA ASP A 13 12.39 0.33 -10.40
C ASP A 13 11.04 0.97 -10.02
N GLU A 14 10.98 2.29 -10.06
CA GLU A 14 9.72 3.03 -9.90
C GLU A 14 8.92 2.87 -11.20
N LEU A 15 8.00 1.90 -11.20
CA LEU A 15 7.15 1.52 -12.31
C LEU A 15 5.78 2.22 -12.27
N ILE A 16 5.44 2.83 -11.14
CA ILE A 16 4.12 3.38 -10.87
C ILE A 16 4.25 4.87 -10.62
N ASP A 17 3.46 5.66 -11.34
CA ASP A 17 3.28 7.09 -11.09
C ASP A 17 2.29 7.29 -9.92
N VAL A 18 2.84 7.53 -8.73
CA VAL A 18 2.06 7.75 -7.51
C VAL A 18 1.24 9.06 -7.59
N ALA A 19 1.79 10.08 -8.23
CA ALA A 19 1.12 11.38 -8.34
C ALA A 19 -0.15 11.25 -9.19
N ALA A 20 -0.08 10.55 -10.32
CA ALA A 20 -1.24 10.30 -11.17
C ALA A 20 -2.36 9.54 -10.45
N ILE A 21 -2.01 8.55 -9.61
CA ILE A 21 -2.98 7.81 -8.79
C ILE A 21 -3.66 8.73 -7.77
N ASN A 22 -2.87 9.58 -7.11
CA ASN A 22 -3.39 10.53 -6.14
C ASN A 22 -4.29 11.59 -6.78
N GLU A 23 -3.93 12.09 -7.97
CA GLU A 23 -4.78 12.99 -8.76
C GLU A 23 -6.10 12.35 -9.15
N PHE A 24 -6.07 11.08 -9.59
CA PHE A 24 -7.29 10.33 -9.85
C PHE A 24 -8.17 10.21 -8.61
N ALA A 25 -7.59 9.85 -7.45
CA ALA A 25 -8.35 9.75 -6.20
C ALA A 25 -9.01 11.09 -5.82
N LEU A 26 -8.28 12.20 -5.92
CA LEU A 26 -8.80 13.55 -5.63
C LEU A 26 -9.92 13.97 -6.59
N SER A 27 -9.93 13.45 -7.82
CA SER A 27 -11.02 13.72 -8.78
C SER A 27 -12.36 13.09 -8.37
N LEU A 28 -12.34 12.06 -7.51
CA LEU A 28 -13.54 11.42 -6.96
C LEU A 28 -14.06 12.14 -5.70
N GLY A 29 -13.24 13.02 -5.11
CA GLY A 29 -13.59 13.81 -3.94
C GLY A 29 -12.44 13.95 -2.93
N PRO A 30 -12.69 14.60 -1.79
CA PRO A 30 -11.67 14.75 -0.74
C PRO A 30 -11.23 13.39 -0.18
N VAL A 31 -9.92 13.17 -0.12
CA VAL A 31 -9.34 11.96 0.47
C VAL A 31 -9.26 12.12 1.98
N ALA A 32 -10.04 11.33 2.72
CA ALA A 32 -10.05 11.34 4.19
C ALA A 32 -8.94 10.48 4.80
N ILE A 33 -8.60 9.37 4.13
CA ILE A 33 -7.63 8.37 4.58
C ILE A 33 -6.78 7.96 3.38
N ASN A 34 -5.46 8.01 3.52
CA ASN A 34 -4.52 7.63 2.47
C ASN A 34 -3.37 6.82 3.05
N ARG A 35 -3.39 5.50 2.86
CA ARG A 35 -2.43 4.57 3.47
C ARG A 35 -1.90 3.57 2.45
N ALA A 36 -0.62 3.23 2.56
CA ALA A 36 -0.01 2.13 1.83
C ALA A 36 0.55 1.09 2.81
N PHE A 37 0.39 -0.20 2.47
CA PHE A 37 0.75 -1.32 3.33
C PHE A 37 1.84 -2.17 2.65
N ALA A 38 3.04 -2.23 3.22
CA ALA A 38 4.11 -3.05 2.68
C ALA A 38 5.22 -3.30 3.72
N ASN A 39 6.14 -4.21 3.37
CA ASN A 39 7.45 -4.19 4.01
C ASN A 39 8.34 -3.14 3.34
N TRP A 40 8.39 -1.93 3.89
CA TRP A 40 9.08 -0.78 3.27
C TRP A 40 10.61 -0.90 3.27
N VAL A 41 11.16 -1.89 3.97
CA VAL A 41 12.58 -2.26 3.81
C VAL A 41 12.85 -2.74 2.38
N SER A 42 11.90 -3.46 1.76
CA SER A 42 12.01 -3.99 0.41
C SER A 42 11.72 -2.95 -0.69
N PHE A 43 10.97 -1.88 -0.37
CA PHE A 43 10.46 -0.90 -1.35
C PHE A 43 10.96 0.53 -1.09
N ASN A 44 12.23 0.67 -0.69
CA ASN A 44 12.78 1.94 -0.25
C ASN A 44 12.70 3.08 -1.30
N ARG A 45 12.69 2.76 -2.60
CA ARG A 45 12.62 3.76 -3.68
C ARG A 45 11.28 4.50 -3.76
N TYR A 46 10.17 3.84 -3.43
CA TYR A 46 8.84 4.46 -3.48
C TYR A 46 8.55 5.39 -2.29
N LYS A 47 9.31 5.30 -1.19
CA LYS A 47 9.00 6.04 0.04
C LYS A 47 8.87 7.54 -0.17
N GLN A 48 9.80 8.13 -0.93
CA GLN A 48 9.79 9.58 -1.14
C GLN A 48 8.57 10.02 -1.95
N SER A 49 8.28 9.33 -3.05
CA SER A 49 7.12 9.57 -3.92
C SER A 49 5.81 9.44 -3.13
N LEU A 50 5.65 8.37 -2.35
CA LEU A 50 4.48 8.15 -1.50
C LEU A 50 4.31 9.23 -0.42
N LEU A 51 5.39 9.62 0.27
CA LEU A 51 5.33 10.66 1.29
C LEU A 51 5.00 12.04 0.69
N GLN A 52 5.51 12.34 -0.49
CA GLN A 52 5.17 13.58 -1.22
C GLN A 52 3.68 13.63 -1.60
N SER A 53 3.05 12.48 -1.84
CA SER A 53 1.60 12.36 -2.07
C SER A 53 0.76 12.25 -0.79
N ALA A 54 1.33 12.57 0.39
CA ALA A 54 0.66 12.49 1.68
C ALA A 54 0.10 11.08 2.02
N ILE A 55 0.77 10.03 1.53
CA ILE A 55 0.42 8.64 1.83
C ILE A 55 1.12 8.20 3.12
N GLU A 56 0.34 7.74 4.10
CA GLU A 56 0.85 7.14 5.32
C GLU A 56 1.41 5.73 5.03
N LEU A 57 2.68 5.51 5.40
CA LEU A 57 3.36 4.25 5.17
C LEU A 57 3.18 3.29 6.36
N ILE A 58 2.30 2.31 6.21
CA ILE A 58 2.08 1.25 7.21
C ILE A 58 3.07 0.13 6.99
N GLN A 59 4.00 -0.02 7.93
CA GLN A 59 5.01 -1.09 7.90
C GLN A 59 4.38 -2.42 8.30
N VAL A 60 4.52 -3.43 7.44
CA VAL A 60 4.05 -4.79 7.68
C VAL A 60 5.23 -5.74 7.70
N PHE A 61 5.37 -6.48 8.82
CA PHE A 61 6.40 -7.50 8.98
C PHE A 61 5.79 -8.89 8.72
N PRO A 62 6.33 -9.68 7.78
CA PRO A 62 5.84 -11.03 7.54
C PRO A 62 6.18 -11.91 8.76
N PRO A 63 5.20 -12.62 9.36
CA PRO A 63 5.43 -13.47 10.54
C PRO A 63 6.29 -14.73 10.29
N GLY A 64 6.90 -14.85 9.10
CA GLY A 64 7.80 -15.94 8.73
C GLY A 64 8.07 -15.98 7.23
N ALA A 65 8.96 -16.88 6.79
CA ALA A 65 9.32 -17.01 5.37
C ALA A 65 8.14 -17.36 4.44
N ASN A 66 7.07 -17.95 4.99
CA ASN A 66 5.89 -18.40 4.24
C ASN A 66 4.69 -17.45 4.34
N ALA A 67 4.76 -16.39 5.15
CA ALA A 67 3.65 -15.49 5.37
C ALA A 67 3.69 -14.35 4.33
N LYS A 68 3.04 -14.59 3.19
CA LYS A 68 3.06 -13.70 2.02
C LYS A 68 1.96 -12.62 2.04
N ASN A 69 0.85 -12.87 2.74
CA ASN A 69 -0.37 -12.06 2.60
C ASN A 69 -0.57 -11.05 3.76
N GLY A 70 0.49 -10.74 4.51
CA GLY A 70 0.37 -9.91 5.72
C GLY A 70 -0.12 -8.50 5.42
N ALA A 71 0.31 -7.92 4.29
CA ALA A 71 -0.09 -6.59 3.88
C ALA A 71 -1.57 -6.54 3.49
N ASP A 72 -2.04 -7.53 2.72
CA ASP A 72 -3.43 -7.61 2.27
C ASP A 72 -4.39 -7.84 3.43
N ILE A 73 -4.03 -8.72 4.37
CA ILE A 73 -4.82 -8.95 5.59
C ILE A 73 -4.94 -7.66 6.41
N LYS A 74 -3.81 -6.95 6.61
CA LYS A 74 -3.81 -5.69 7.37
C LYS A 74 -4.62 -4.60 6.66
N LEU A 75 -4.49 -4.48 5.34
CA LEU A 75 -5.28 -3.57 4.52
C LEU A 75 -6.78 -3.84 4.68
N CYS A 76 -7.21 -5.11 4.56
CA CYS A 76 -8.61 -5.48 4.69
C CYS A 76 -9.17 -5.14 6.07
N LEU A 77 -8.43 -5.47 7.14
CA LEU A 77 -8.86 -5.19 8.51
C LEU A 77 -8.97 -3.68 8.76
N ASP A 78 -7.97 -2.90 8.36
CA ASP A 78 -7.99 -1.45 8.58
C ASP A 78 -9.08 -0.77 7.75
N ALA A 79 -9.31 -1.20 6.49
CA ALA A 79 -10.39 -0.69 5.66
C ALA A 79 -11.77 -0.99 6.27
N MET A 80 -11.99 -2.20 6.79
CA MET A 80 -13.24 -2.58 7.46
C MET A 80 -13.48 -1.73 8.73
N ASP A 81 -12.42 -1.51 9.51
CA ASP A 81 -12.47 -0.65 10.71
C ASP A 81 -12.79 0.81 10.34
N ASP A 82 -12.18 1.34 9.28
CA ASP A 82 -12.42 2.71 8.81
C ASP A 82 -13.87 2.88 8.32
N MET A 83 -14.39 1.91 7.55
CA MET A 83 -15.80 1.92 7.11
C MET A 83 -16.78 1.94 8.28
N ALA A 84 -16.47 1.19 9.34
CA ALA A 84 -17.30 1.16 10.54
C ALA A 84 -17.22 2.46 11.35
N ARG A 85 -16.05 3.11 11.39
CA ARG A 85 -15.80 4.34 12.16
C ARG A 85 -16.26 5.60 11.44
N PHE A 86 -16.17 5.64 10.12
CA PHE A 86 -16.39 6.82 9.30
C PHE A 86 -17.51 6.57 8.28
N PRO A 87 -18.79 6.65 8.69
CA PRO A 87 -19.93 6.33 7.83
C PRO A 87 -20.12 7.29 6.64
N HIS A 88 -19.35 8.39 6.59
CA HIS A 88 -19.34 9.34 5.48
C HIS A 88 -18.39 8.91 4.34
N ILE A 89 -17.53 7.91 4.54
CA ILE A 89 -16.69 7.35 3.48
C ILE A 89 -17.58 6.57 2.52
N SER A 90 -17.74 7.07 1.30
CA SER A 90 -18.57 6.47 0.25
C SER A 90 -17.78 5.68 -0.79
N THR A 91 -16.49 5.98 -0.92
CA THR A 91 -15.62 5.46 -1.98
C THR A 91 -14.34 4.92 -1.37
N ILE A 92 -13.96 3.70 -1.76
CA ILE A 92 -12.72 3.06 -1.37
C ILE A 92 -11.97 2.71 -2.64
N ILE A 93 -10.72 3.16 -2.73
CA ILE A 93 -9.81 2.85 -3.82
C ILE A 93 -8.75 1.91 -3.26
N VAL A 94 -8.65 0.71 -3.82
CA VAL A 94 -7.59 -0.25 -3.48
C VAL A 94 -6.62 -0.29 -4.66
N VAL A 95 -5.36 0.04 -4.39
CA VAL A 95 -4.27 -0.05 -5.36
C VAL A 95 -3.31 -1.13 -4.88
N GLY A 96 -3.18 -2.19 -5.67
CA GLY A 96 -2.30 -3.31 -5.37
C GLY A 96 -2.12 -4.16 -6.62
N GLY A 97 -1.10 -5.01 -6.59
CA GLY A 97 -0.86 -6.00 -7.62
C GLY A 97 -0.73 -7.36 -6.98
N ASP A 98 -1.84 -8.11 -6.90
CA ASP A 98 -1.78 -9.56 -6.82
C ASP A 98 -3.08 -10.24 -7.29
N SER A 99 -2.89 -11.20 -8.21
CA SER A 99 -3.50 -12.55 -8.22
C SER A 99 -2.45 -13.53 -8.74
#